data_AF-Q6NRG1-F1
#
_entry.id   AF-Q6NRG1-F1
#
_cell.length_a   1.000
_cell.length_b   1.000
_cell.length_c   1.000
_cell.angle_alpha   90.00
_cell.angle_beta   90.00
_cell.angle_gamma   90.00
#
_symmetry.space_group_name_H-M   'P 1'
#
loop_
_entity.id
_entity.type
_entity.pdbx_description
1 polymer ?
#
loop_
_entity_poly.entity_id
_entity_poly.type
_entity_poly.pdbx_seq_one_letter_code
_entity_poly.pdbx_strand_id
1 'polypeptide(L)'
;MEEKDQKKHRKKNSGPKANKKKQKQQSDGAAGTEEDARKRNPKAFAVRSAVRMARNFHRTQDIKTKKHHIPVVDRTPLEPPPVVVVVVGPPKVGKSTLIRCLIRNFTKQKLSEIRGPVTIVSGKKRRLTIIECGCDINTMIDLAKVADLVLMLIDASFGFEMETFEFLNICQVHGFPKIMGVLTHLDSFKNNKQLRKVKKRLKHRFWTEVYQGAKLFYLSGMVYAEYQKQEIRNLGRFISVMKFRPLVWQTSHPYILADRMEDLTNPEDIRQDPKCDRKVSLYGYLRGAYLKNKSQVHIPGVGDFALSEVSFLSDPCPLPDKQKKRSLNEKEKLIYAPLSGVGGVLYDKDAVYIDLGPHHVQQAQQRAAKPSHELVQSLISTSATIDSKMSSSKVSLFTDSKPLGLEDVEKKEFVMPSEEKVLDTKTGRIRRKAVFKGNKGEEVSSDDGEDEGEDDDDDEGEDDDDENNVKENDDEGEDDDENNVKENDDEESEGEEDLEKELEESDLKENTLDNIPRTSKRPKLEKTNLPNTLEMPAFADSDDDLEKSEEENSGSEEEDNDEESECEEESSDDEVEENNASTKPNQAKIKKKKK
;
A
#
# COMPACT_ATOMS: atom_id res chain seq x y z
N MET A 1 -112.91 -1.58 -9.80
CA MET A 1 -112.04 -2.61 -10.41
C MET A 1 -111.02 -3.00 -9.35
N GLU A 2 -110.76 -4.29 -9.17
CA GLU A 2 -109.87 -4.81 -8.12
C GLU A 2 -108.40 -4.45 -8.42
N GLU A 3 -107.63 -4.10 -7.38
CA GLU A 3 -106.17 -3.98 -7.51
C GLU A 3 -105.55 -5.36 -7.73
N LYS A 4 -104.85 -5.53 -8.86
CA LYS A 4 -104.14 -6.78 -9.17
C LYS A 4 -102.80 -6.84 -8.44
N ASP A 5 -102.76 -7.66 -7.40
CA ASP A 5 -101.56 -8.00 -6.65
C ASP A 5 -100.47 -8.60 -7.58
N GLN A 6 -99.30 -7.97 -7.65
CA GLN A 6 -98.25 -8.38 -8.60
C GLN A 6 -97.42 -9.56 -8.06
N LYS A 7 -97.25 -10.60 -8.90
CA LYS A 7 -96.49 -11.82 -8.55
C LYS A 7 -95.03 -11.49 -8.17
N LYS A 8 -94.68 -11.68 -6.89
CA LYS A 8 -93.29 -11.54 -6.38
C LYS A 8 -92.36 -12.57 -7.03
N HIS A 9 -91.22 -12.11 -7.57
CA HIS A 9 -90.24 -12.98 -8.24
C HIS A 9 -89.54 -13.96 -7.27
N ARG A 10 -89.44 -15.23 -7.70
CA ARG A 10 -88.77 -16.31 -6.95
C ARG A 10 -87.24 -16.12 -6.94
N LYS A 11 -86.64 -16.11 -5.74
CA LYS A 11 -85.18 -16.06 -5.57
C LYS A 11 -84.54 -17.37 -6.09
N LYS A 12 -83.40 -17.27 -6.78
CA LYS A 12 -82.64 -18.44 -7.28
C LYS A 12 -81.78 -19.01 -6.14
N ASN A 13 -81.94 -20.31 -5.86
CA ASN A 13 -81.27 -20.99 -4.74
C ASN A 13 -79.94 -21.66 -5.12
N SER A 14 -79.61 -21.74 -6.41
CA SER A 14 -78.42 -22.39 -6.96
C SER A 14 -77.72 -21.54 -8.03
N GLY A 15 -76.48 -21.90 -8.35
CA GLY A 15 -75.63 -21.24 -9.35
C GLY A 15 -74.84 -20.03 -8.83
N PRO A 16 -74.01 -19.40 -9.69
CA PRO A 16 -73.02 -18.40 -9.26
C PRO A 16 -73.59 -17.19 -8.50
N LYS A 17 -74.81 -16.74 -8.85
CA LYS A 17 -75.50 -15.65 -8.16
C LYS A 17 -76.01 -16.03 -6.76
N ALA A 18 -76.34 -17.31 -6.52
CA ALA A 18 -76.70 -17.81 -5.19
C ALA A 18 -75.44 -17.96 -4.32
N ASN A 19 -74.35 -18.52 -4.86
CA ASN A 19 -73.07 -18.66 -4.15
C ASN A 19 -72.49 -17.31 -3.74
N LYS A 20 -72.49 -16.31 -4.65
CA LYS A 20 -72.04 -14.94 -4.34
C LYS A 20 -72.87 -14.27 -3.23
N LYS A 21 -74.16 -14.63 -3.11
CA LYS A 21 -75.04 -14.13 -2.04
C LYS A 21 -74.81 -14.85 -0.71
N LYS A 22 -74.57 -16.17 -0.73
CA LYS A 22 -74.15 -16.94 0.45
C LYS A 22 -72.82 -16.45 1.02
N GLN A 23 -71.81 -16.24 0.17
CA GLN A 23 -70.52 -15.68 0.58
C GLN A 23 -70.67 -14.31 1.25
N LYS A 24 -71.52 -13.43 0.69
CA LYS A 24 -71.78 -12.12 1.30
C LYS A 24 -72.49 -12.22 2.66
N GLN A 25 -73.41 -13.18 2.83
CA GLN A 25 -74.06 -13.41 4.12
C GLN A 25 -73.11 -14.05 5.16
N GLN A 26 -72.09 -14.78 4.72
CA GLN A 26 -71.05 -15.32 5.59
C GLN A 26 -70.03 -14.24 6.02
N SER A 27 -69.70 -13.27 5.15
CA SER A 27 -68.81 -12.15 5.50
C SER A 27 -69.43 -11.16 6.49
N ASP A 28 -70.75 -10.96 6.45
CA ASP A 28 -71.43 -9.97 7.28
C ASP A 28 -71.64 -10.45 8.75
N GLY A 29 -71.43 -11.75 9.03
CA GLY A 29 -71.63 -12.35 10.37
C GLY A 29 -70.37 -12.49 11.24
N ALA A 30 -69.17 -12.34 10.67
CA ALA A 30 -67.89 -12.52 11.35
C ALA A 30 -67.18 -11.16 11.58
N ALA A 31 -67.86 -10.24 12.26
CA ALA A 31 -67.35 -8.90 12.55
C ALA A 31 -66.65 -8.85 13.92
N GLY A 32 -65.43 -9.40 14.00
CA GLY A 32 -64.62 -9.38 15.22
C GLY A 32 -63.14 -9.67 14.95
N THR A 33 -62.35 -8.60 14.76
CA THR A 33 -60.87 -8.56 14.71
C THR A 33 -60.13 -9.31 13.57
N GLU A 34 -59.15 -8.62 12.97
CA GLU A 34 -58.04 -9.11 12.10
C GLU A 34 -58.23 -9.53 10.62
N GLU A 35 -59.34 -9.24 9.93
CA GLU A 35 -59.49 -9.55 8.47
C GLU A 35 -59.86 -8.39 7.52
N ASP A 36 -59.19 -7.24 7.61
CA ASP A 36 -59.46 -6.12 6.67
C ASP A 36 -59.00 -6.37 5.22
N ALA A 37 -58.13 -7.37 4.99
CA ALA A 37 -57.78 -7.81 3.64
C ALA A 37 -58.99 -8.39 2.87
N ARG A 38 -59.94 -9.05 3.55
CA ARG A 38 -61.13 -9.66 2.90
C ARG A 38 -62.25 -8.67 2.59
N LYS A 39 -62.26 -7.50 3.23
CA LYS A 39 -63.22 -6.42 2.96
C LYS A 39 -62.81 -5.54 1.77
N ARG A 40 -61.53 -5.49 1.43
CA ARG A 40 -61.01 -4.76 0.25
C ARG A 40 -61.48 -5.44 -1.04
N ASN A 41 -62.02 -4.67 -1.98
CA ASN A 41 -62.47 -5.19 -3.27
C ASN A 41 -61.25 -5.64 -4.12
N PRO A 42 -61.00 -6.94 -4.34
CA PRO A 42 -59.80 -7.40 -5.03
C PRO A 42 -59.75 -6.96 -6.50
N LYS A 43 -60.89 -6.57 -7.09
CA LYS A 43 -60.94 -6.01 -8.45
C LYS A 43 -60.45 -4.56 -8.54
N ALA A 44 -60.47 -3.81 -7.44
CA ALA A 44 -59.92 -2.45 -7.40
C ALA A 44 -58.38 -2.45 -7.29
N PHE A 45 -57.81 -3.53 -6.76
CA PHE A 45 -56.36 -3.78 -6.69
C PHE A 45 -55.86 -4.67 -7.84
N ALA A 46 -56.63 -4.78 -8.92
CA ALA A 46 -56.21 -5.51 -10.13
C ALA A 46 -55.11 -4.74 -10.85
N VAL A 47 -54.07 -5.46 -11.29
CA VAL A 47 -52.86 -4.86 -11.86
C VAL A 47 -53.04 -4.59 -13.35
N ARG A 48 -52.58 -3.41 -13.81
CA ARG A 48 -52.77 -2.93 -15.19
C ARG A 48 -52.19 -3.86 -16.27
N SER A 49 -51.15 -4.64 -15.94
CA SER A 49 -50.61 -5.69 -16.81
C SER A 49 -50.08 -6.86 -15.98
N ALA A 50 -50.77 -8.00 -16.06
CA ALA A 50 -50.35 -9.23 -15.39
C ALA A 50 -49.04 -9.77 -15.98
N VAL A 51 -48.85 -9.68 -17.31
CA VAL A 51 -47.65 -10.22 -17.99
C VAL A 51 -46.38 -9.44 -17.60
N ARG A 52 -46.44 -8.10 -17.58
CA ARG A 52 -45.30 -7.28 -17.12
C ARG A 52 -45.00 -7.52 -15.64
N MET A 53 -46.04 -7.66 -14.81
CA MET A 53 -45.87 -7.99 -13.40
C MET A 53 -45.23 -9.36 -13.21
N ALA A 54 -45.67 -10.39 -13.93
CA ALA A 54 -45.09 -11.73 -13.85
C ALA A 54 -43.60 -11.72 -14.24
N ARG A 55 -43.25 -11.10 -15.38
CA ARG A 55 -41.83 -10.97 -15.81
C ARG A 55 -40.97 -10.26 -14.75
N ASN A 56 -41.46 -9.15 -14.19
CA ASN A 56 -40.76 -8.43 -13.13
C ASN A 56 -40.66 -9.28 -11.85
N PHE A 57 -41.72 -9.99 -11.46
CA PHE A 57 -41.73 -10.86 -10.30
C PHE A 57 -40.70 -11.98 -10.45
N HIS A 58 -40.70 -12.72 -11.56
CA HIS A 58 -39.69 -13.75 -11.86
C HIS A 58 -38.28 -13.17 -11.77
N ARG A 59 -37.98 -12.10 -12.52
CA ARG A 59 -36.65 -11.43 -12.47
C ARG A 59 -36.26 -10.99 -11.06
N THR A 60 -37.19 -10.48 -10.26
CA THR A 60 -36.91 -10.08 -8.87
C THR A 60 -36.66 -11.29 -7.98
N GLN A 61 -37.40 -12.39 -8.15
CA GLN A 61 -37.13 -13.64 -7.44
C GLN A 61 -35.77 -14.22 -7.85
N ASP A 62 -35.44 -14.26 -9.15
CA ASP A 62 -34.13 -14.74 -9.65
C ASP A 62 -32.96 -13.91 -9.11
N ILE A 63 -33.15 -12.59 -8.95
CA ILE A 63 -32.16 -11.72 -8.29
C ILE A 63 -32.09 -11.99 -6.78
N LYS A 64 -33.21 -12.27 -6.10
CA LYS A 64 -33.22 -12.62 -4.67
C LYS A 64 -32.57 -13.98 -4.42
N THR A 65 -32.89 -15.01 -5.21
CA THR A 65 -32.28 -16.34 -5.12
C THR A 65 -30.79 -16.29 -5.40
N LYS A 66 -30.36 -15.54 -6.42
CA LYS A 66 -28.92 -15.31 -6.70
C LYS A 66 -28.19 -14.51 -5.61
N LYS A 67 -28.91 -13.75 -4.77
CA LYS A 67 -28.35 -13.08 -3.59
C LYS A 67 -28.25 -14.00 -2.37
N HIS A 68 -28.99 -15.11 -2.29
CA HIS A 68 -28.86 -16.04 -1.17
C HIS A 68 -27.50 -16.74 -1.22
N HIS A 69 -26.73 -16.58 -0.15
CA HIS A 69 -25.44 -17.21 0.08
C HIS A 69 -25.49 -17.95 1.41
N ILE A 70 -24.66 -18.99 1.56
CA ILE A 70 -24.48 -19.66 2.85
C ILE A 70 -23.98 -18.62 3.87
N PRO A 71 -24.66 -18.44 5.03
CA PRO A 71 -24.19 -17.54 6.07
C PRO A 71 -22.88 -18.05 6.66
N VAL A 72 -21.83 -17.23 6.59
CA VAL A 72 -20.50 -17.51 7.15
C VAL A 72 -20.21 -16.47 8.22
N VAL A 73 -19.67 -16.91 9.36
CA VAL A 73 -19.28 -16.01 10.45
C VAL A 73 -18.02 -15.24 10.03
N ASP A 74 -18.14 -13.92 9.93
CA ASP A 74 -16.98 -13.04 9.81
C ASP A 74 -16.29 -12.92 11.18
N ARG A 75 -14.97 -13.07 11.20
CA ARG A 75 -14.12 -13.00 12.40
C ARG A 75 -13.10 -11.87 12.32
N THR A 76 -13.21 -10.99 11.33
CA THR A 76 -12.27 -9.88 11.15
C THR A 76 -12.36 -8.88 12.33
N PRO A 77 -11.22 -8.46 12.91
CA PRO A 77 -11.21 -7.47 13.99
C PRO A 77 -11.54 -6.06 13.47
N LEU A 78 -11.89 -5.16 14.39
CA LEU A 78 -12.24 -3.76 14.08
C LEU A 78 -11.14 -3.03 13.30
N GLU A 79 -9.87 -3.27 13.65
CA GLU A 79 -8.73 -2.87 12.86
C GLU A 79 -8.24 -4.06 12.02
N PRO A 80 -8.56 -4.13 10.72
CA PRO A 80 -8.24 -5.31 9.92
C PRO A 80 -6.73 -5.40 9.64
N PRO A 81 -6.15 -6.62 9.66
CA PRO A 81 -4.76 -6.80 9.24
C PRO A 81 -4.60 -6.46 7.74
N PRO A 82 -3.36 -6.18 7.28
CA PRO A 82 -3.08 -5.99 5.86
C PRO A 82 -3.50 -7.18 5.00
N VAL A 83 -4.32 -6.88 3.99
CA VAL A 83 -4.81 -7.83 2.97
C VAL A 83 -3.66 -8.33 2.12
N VAL A 84 -3.53 -9.64 1.95
CA VAL A 84 -2.43 -10.24 1.18
C VAL A 84 -2.78 -10.25 -0.32
N VAL A 85 -1.97 -9.54 -1.09
CA VAL A 85 -2.01 -9.45 -2.56
C VAL A 85 -0.81 -10.22 -3.11
N VAL A 86 -1.03 -11.44 -3.58
CA VAL A 86 0.02 -12.25 -4.19
C VAL A 86 0.11 -11.92 -5.69
N VAL A 87 1.32 -11.65 -6.16
CA VAL A 87 1.62 -11.42 -7.57
C VAL A 87 2.22 -12.70 -8.16
N VAL A 88 1.45 -13.35 -9.03
CA VAL A 88 1.76 -14.66 -9.60
C VAL A 88 1.86 -14.56 -11.11
N GLY A 89 2.73 -15.34 -11.69
CA GLY A 89 2.85 -15.50 -13.14
C GLY A 89 4.14 -16.24 -13.49
N PRO A 90 4.34 -16.56 -14.77
CA PRO A 90 5.52 -17.29 -15.24
C PRO A 90 6.84 -16.53 -15.02
N PRO A 91 8.01 -17.12 -15.29
CA PRO A 91 9.27 -16.39 -15.30
C PRO A 91 9.24 -15.24 -16.32
N LYS A 92 9.96 -14.15 -16.03
CA LYS A 92 10.19 -13.01 -16.95
C LYS A 92 8.97 -12.16 -17.36
N VAL A 93 7.73 -12.49 -16.99
CA VAL A 93 6.51 -11.71 -17.35
C VAL A 93 6.36 -10.32 -16.70
N GLY A 94 7.35 -9.88 -15.91
CA GLY A 94 7.37 -8.55 -15.28
C GLY A 94 6.79 -8.46 -13.86
N LYS A 95 6.74 -9.57 -13.10
CA LYS A 95 6.23 -9.62 -11.70
C LYS A 95 6.76 -8.49 -10.80
N SER A 96 8.07 -8.42 -10.60
CA SER A 96 8.71 -7.38 -9.77
C SER A 96 8.50 -5.97 -10.32
N THR A 97 8.45 -5.81 -11.65
CA THR A 97 8.13 -4.53 -12.31
C THR A 97 6.72 -4.05 -11.99
N LEU A 98 5.74 -4.96 -11.99
CA LEU A 98 4.36 -4.62 -11.61
C LEU A 98 4.31 -4.14 -10.16
N ILE A 99 4.95 -4.88 -9.25
CA ILE A 99 5.01 -4.53 -7.82
C ILE A 99 5.65 -3.15 -7.63
N ARG A 100 6.80 -2.88 -8.27
CA ARG A 100 7.49 -1.58 -8.24
C ARG A 100 6.58 -0.43 -8.70
N CYS A 101 5.88 -0.62 -9.83
CA CYS A 101 4.97 0.38 -10.37
C CYS A 101 3.75 0.61 -9.47
N LEU A 102 3.21 -0.45 -8.89
CA LEU A 102 2.02 -0.43 -8.05
C LEU A 102 2.31 0.26 -6.71
N ILE A 103 3.46 -0.05 -6.09
CA ILE A 103 3.97 0.65 -4.90
C ILE A 103 4.20 2.13 -5.23
N ARG A 104 4.92 2.45 -6.32
CA ARG A 104 5.15 3.83 -6.74
C ARG A 104 3.85 4.61 -6.96
N ASN A 105 2.79 3.98 -7.45
CA ASN A 105 1.48 4.62 -7.61
C ASN A 105 0.79 4.91 -6.25
N PHE A 106 0.94 4.05 -5.25
CA PHE A 106 0.35 4.27 -3.91
C PHE A 106 1.19 5.24 -3.05
N THR A 107 2.49 5.01 -2.92
CA THR A 107 3.37 5.69 -1.96
C THR A 107 4.14 6.87 -2.55
N LYS A 108 4.15 7.02 -3.88
CA LYS A 108 5.03 7.92 -4.66
C LYS A 108 6.54 7.61 -4.60
N GLN A 109 6.97 6.69 -3.72
CA GLN A 109 8.37 6.32 -3.57
C GLN A 109 8.78 5.25 -4.60
N LYS A 110 10.06 5.24 -4.99
CA LYS A 110 10.66 4.16 -5.80
C LYS A 110 11.31 3.12 -4.89
N LEU A 111 11.24 1.84 -5.26
CA LEU A 111 12.02 0.77 -4.65
C LEU A 111 13.04 0.24 -5.66
N SER A 112 14.30 0.13 -5.26
CA SER A 112 15.36 -0.43 -6.11
C SER A 112 15.17 -1.94 -6.27
N GLU A 113 15.29 -2.69 -5.18
CA GLU A 113 15.00 -4.12 -5.11
C GLU A 113 13.75 -4.41 -4.27
N ILE A 114 13.02 -5.46 -4.67
CA ILE A 114 11.85 -5.99 -3.97
C ILE A 114 12.23 -7.40 -3.53
N ARG A 115 12.27 -7.62 -2.21
CA ARG A 115 12.46 -8.93 -1.58
C ARG A 115 11.50 -9.06 -0.40
N GLY A 116 10.85 -10.20 -0.30
CA GLY A 116 9.84 -10.47 0.73
C GLY A 116 8.53 -9.68 0.53
N PRO A 117 7.67 -9.64 1.56
CA PRO A 117 6.42 -8.89 1.54
C PRO A 117 6.65 -7.37 1.70
N VAL A 118 5.81 -6.58 1.01
CA VAL A 118 5.79 -5.12 1.08
C VAL A 118 4.41 -4.66 1.53
N THR A 119 4.31 -4.11 2.75
CA THR A 119 3.07 -3.56 3.30
C THR A 119 2.93 -2.08 2.99
N ILE A 120 1.77 -1.67 2.47
CA ILE A 120 1.45 -0.29 2.09
C ILE A 120 0.06 0.14 2.58
N VAL A 121 -0.08 1.42 2.94
CA VAL A 121 -1.38 2.04 3.23
C VAL A 121 -2.07 2.42 1.91
N SER A 122 -3.11 1.67 1.52
CA SER A 122 -3.86 1.90 0.27
C SER A 122 -5.00 2.91 0.45
N GLY A 123 -5.61 2.93 1.64
CA GLY A 123 -6.63 3.90 2.02
C GLY A 123 -6.92 3.87 3.52
N LYS A 124 -7.77 4.79 3.99
CA LYS A 124 -7.95 5.07 5.43
C LYS A 124 -8.42 3.92 6.31
N LYS A 125 -9.03 2.89 5.71
CA LYS A 125 -9.52 1.68 6.39
C LYS A 125 -8.82 0.41 5.92
N ARG A 126 -7.77 0.50 5.09
CA ARG A 126 -7.22 -0.66 4.38
C ARG A 126 -5.74 -0.53 4.02
N ARG A 127 -4.99 -1.53 4.49
CA ARG A 127 -3.61 -1.84 4.12
C ARG A 127 -3.57 -3.01 3.14
N LEU A 128 -2.53 -3.07 2.33
CA LEU A 128 -2.24 -4.19 1.44
C LEU A 128 -0.81 -4.66 1.73
N THR A 129 -0.60 -5.97 1.90
CA THR A 129 0.72 -6.59 1.82
C THR A 129 0.86 -7.21 0.44
N ILE A 130 1.80 -6.72 -0.36
CA ILE A 130 2.08 -7.24 -1.70
C ILE A 130 3.26 -8.20 -1.57
N ILE A 131 3.15 -9.40 -2.14
CA ILE A 131 4.22 -10.40 -2.14
C ILE A 131 4.41 -10.98 -3.54
N GLU A 132 5.66 -11.10 -3.97
CA GLU A 132 6.02 -11.77 -5.22
C GLU A 132 6.01 -13.29 -5.02
N CYS A 133 5.33 -14.02 -5.92
CA CYS A 133 5.40 -15.47 -5.96
C CYS A 133 6.63 -15.93 -6.77
N GLY A 134 7.43 -16.82 -6.19
CA GLY A 134 8.45 -17.56 -6.92
C GLY A 134 7.82 -18.51 -7.95
N CYS A 135 8.64 -19.04 -8.85
CA CYS A 135 8.23 -20.08 -9.82
C CYS A 135 8.32 -21.50 -9.25
N ASP A 136 8.58 -21.66 -7.93
CA ASP A 136 8.57 -22.97 -7.28
C ASP A 136 7.17 -23.35 -6.79
N ILE A 137 6.80 -24.61 -7.03
CA ILE A 137 5.48 -25.16 -6.72
C ILE A 137 5.16 -25.10 -5.22
N ASN A 138 6.16 -25.24 -4.34
CA ASN A 138 5.95 -25.15 -2.89
C ASN A 138 5.58 -23.72 -2.50
N THR A 139 6.31 -22.72 -3.01
CA THR A 139 5.97 -21.31 -2.79
C THR A 139 4.60 -20.94 -3.37
N MET A 140 4.20 -21.52 -4.51
CA MET A 140 2.86 -21.36 -5.07
C MET A 140 1.77 -21.92 -4.13
N ILE A 141 1.97 -23.13 -3.60
CA ILE A 141 1.03 -23.79 -2.68
C ILE A 141 0.84 -22.98 -1.40
N ASP A 142 1.92 -22.50 -0.79
CA ASP A 142 1.84 -21.77 0.47
C ASP A 142 1.27 -20.36 0.30
N LEU A 143 1.62 -19.66 -0.78
CA LEU A 143 1.03 -18.37 -1.10
C LEU A 143 -0.45 -18.49 -1.50
N ALA A 144 -0.87 -19.57 -2.16
CA ALA A 144 -2.27 -19.82 -2.49
C ALA A 144 -3.17 -19.98 -1.24
N LYS A 145 -2.66 -20.62 -0.17
CA LYS A 145 -3.38 -20.73 1.13
C LYS A 145 -3.55 -19.37 1.83
N VAL A 146 -2.56 -18.49 1.65
CA VAL A 146 -2.45 -17.20 2.36
C VAL A 146 -3.10 -16.03 1.61
N ALA A 147 -3.29 -16.13 0.29
CA ALA A 147 -3.81 -15.06 -0.56
C ALA A 147 -5.27 -14.66 -0.26
N ASP A 148 -5.52 -13.35 -0.18
CA ASP A 148 -6.88 -12.78 -0.30
C ASP A 148 -7.18 -12.40 -1.77
N LEU A 149 -6.16 -11.82 -2.41
CA LEU A 149 -6.16 -11.37 -3.80
C LEU A 149 -4.96 -11.97 -4.53
N VAL A 150 -5.21 -12.53 -5.72
CA VAL A 150 -4.18 -12.93 -6.67
C VAL A 150 -4.20 -11.98 -7.86
N LEU A 151 -3.06 -11.35 -8.15
CA LEU A 151 -2.79 -10.68 -9.41
C LEU A 151 -2.03 -11.67 -10.31
N MET A 152 -2.73 -12.22 -11.30
CA MET A 152 -2.21 -13.22 -12.23
C MET A 152 -1.72 -12.55 -13.51
N LEU A 153 -0.39 -12.48 -13.67
CA LEU A 153 0.25 -12.00 -14.89
C LEU A 153 0.26 -13.12 -15.94
N ILE A 154 -0.12 -12.74 -17.16
CA ILE A 154 -0.11 -13.62 -18.33
C ILE A 154 0.58 -12.84 -19.44
N ASP A 155 1.61 -13.42 -20.06
CA ASP A 155 2.19 -12.86 -21.27
C ASP A 155 1.17 -12.93 -22.41
N ALA A 156 0.85 -11.81 -23.05
CA ALA A 156 -0.04 -11.82 -24.20
C ALA A 156 0.60 -12.42 -25.46
N SER A 157 1.93 -12.36 -25.59
CA SER A 157 2.71 -12.84 -26.73
C SER A 157 2.75 -14.37 -26.76
N PHE A 158 3.16 -15.00 -25.66
CA PHE A 158 3.12 -16.46 -25.50
C PHE A 158 1.71 -17.00 -25.22
N GLY A 159 0.94 -16.31 -24.35
CA GLY A 159 -0.36 -16.74 -23.86
C GLY A 159 -0.27 -17.38 -22.47
N PHE A 160 -1.09 -18.39 -22.21
CA PHE A 160 -1.08 -19.09 -20.93
C PHE A 160 0.01 -20.18 -20.88
N GLU A 161 0.81 -20.15 -19.83
CA GLU A 161 1.86 -21.13 -19.52
C GLU A 161 1.39 -22.14 -18.46
N MET A 162 2.07 -23.29 -18.37
CA MET A 162 1.70 -24.38 -17.44
C MET A 162 1.70 -23.92 -15.98
N GLU A 163 2.68 -23.12 -15.56
CA GLU A 163 2.75 -22.51 -14.22
C GLU A 163 1.45 -21.76 -13.84
N THR A 164 0.79 -21.09 -14.80
CA THR A 164 -0.47 -20.37 -14.52
C THR A 164 -1.64 -21.33 -14.26
N PHE A 165 -1.68 -22.48 -14.92
CA PHE A 165 -2.71 -23.49 -14.70
C PHE A 165 -2.47 -24.29 -13.42
N GLU A 166 -1.22 -24.61 -13.11
CA GLU A 166 -0.84 -25.26 -11.85
C GLU A 166 -1.29 -24.40 -10.66
N PHE A 167 -0.97 -23.10 -10.66
CA PHE A 167 -1.42 -22.18 -9.62
C PHE A 167 -2.96 -22.05 -9.54
N LEU A 168 -3.66 -22.01 -10.67
CA LEU A 168 -5.13 -21.98 -10.71
C LEU A 168 -5.74 -23.23 -10.06
N ASN A 169 -5.22 -24.41 -10.39
CA ASN A 169 -5.70 -25.69 -9.86
C ASN A 169 -5.43 -25.80 -8.35
N ILE A 170 -4.24 -25.38 -7.89
CA ILE A 170 -3.90 -25.26 -6.46
C ILE A 170 -4.90 -24.36 -5.72
N CYS A 171 -5.24 -23.20 -6.30
CA CYS A 171 -6.25 -22.29 -5.75
C CYS A 171 -7.66 -22.90 -5.69
N GLN A 172 -8.06 -23.66 -6.70
CA GLN A 172 -9.36 -24.35 -6.70
C GLN A 172 -9.45 -25.38 -5.57
N VAL A 173 -8.37 -26.11 -5.27
CA VAL A 173 -8.32 -27.12 -4.20
C VAL A 173 -8.26 -26.50 -2.80
N HIS A 174 -7.40 -25.49 -2.57
CA HIS A 174 -7.25 -24.89 -1.23
C HIS A 174 -8.35 -23.87 -0.86
N GLY A 175 -9.12 -23.42 -1.85
CA GLY A 175 -10.22 -22.46 -1.68
C GLY A 175 -9.97 -21.22 -2.50
N PHE A 176 -10.82 -21.01 -3.51
CA PHE A 176 -10.54 -20.05 -4.59
C PHE A 176 -10.53 -18.59 -4.09
N PRO A 177 -9.36 -17.90 -4.08
CA PRO A 177 -9.26 -16.51 -3.67
C PRO A 177 -9.82 -15.59 -4.77
N LYS A 178 -9.84 -14.28 -4.54
CA LYS A 178 -10.21 -13.34 -5.61
C LYS A 178 -9.05 -13.21 -6.60
N ILE A 179 -9.24 -13.67 -7.83
CA ILE A 179 -8.25 -13.53 -8.90
C ILE A 179 -8.60 -12.35 -9.82
N MET A 180 -7.60 -11.52 -10.14
CA MET A 180 -7.61 -10.57 -11.25
C MET A 180 -6.50 -10.94 -12.24
N GLY A 181 -6.81 -10.96 -13.53
CA GLY A 181 -5.80 -11.17 -14.58
C GLY A 181 -5.16 -9.86 -15.01
N VAL A 182 -3.89 -9.90 -15.39
CA VAL A 182 -3.13 -8.78 -15.97
C VAL A 182 -2.40 -9.31 -17.21
N LEU A 183 -2.77 -8.86 -18.41
CA LEU A 183 -2.01 -9.15 -19.62
C LEU A 183 -0.84 -8.18 -19.76
N THR A 184 0.37 -8.72 -19.90
CA THR A 184 1.61 -7.98 -20.20
C THR A 184 2.04 -8.19 -21.66
N HIS A 185 3.12 -7.51 -22.08
CA HIS A 185 3.76 -7.63 -23.41
C HIS A 185 2.82 -7.42 -24.61
N LEU A 186 1.88 -6.49 -24.49
CA LEU A 186 0.99 -6.11 -25.58
C LEU A 186 1.69 -5.28 -26.67
N ASP A 187 2.87 -4.73 -26.35
CA ASP A 187 3.82 -4.03 -27.21
C ASP A 187 4.51 -4.95 -28.24
N SER A 188 4.65 -6.24 -27.95
CA SER A 188 5.13 -7.28 -28.89
C SER A 188 4.30 -7.31 -30.19
N PHE A 189 3.01 -6.93 -30.12
CA PHE A 189 2.09 -7.00 -31.26
C PHE A 189 2.12 -5.75 -32.15
N LYS A 190 2.88 -5.81 -33.25
CA LYS A 190 2.86 -4.79 -34.31
C LYS A 190 1.48 -4.59 -34.96
N ASN A 191 0.64 -5.64 -34.99
CA ASN A 191 -0.63 -5.65 -35.72
C ASN A 191 -1.86 -5.50 -34.82
N ASN A 192 -2.50 -4.33 -34.85
CA ASN A 192 -3.71 -4.02 -34.07
C ASN A 192 -4.88 -5.01 -34.28
N LYS A 193 -5.08 -5.55 -35.49
CA LYS A 193 -6.12 -6.57 -35.76
C LYS A 193 -5.83 -7.89 -35.07
N GLN A 194 -4.56 -8.31 -35.02
CA GLN A 194 -4.13 -9.53 -34.33
C GLN A 194 -4.23 -9.34 -32.80
N LEU A 195 -3.75 -8.21 -32.27
CA LEU A 195 -3.86 -7.83 -30.86
C LEU A 195 -5.30 -7.91 -30.34
N ARG A 196 -6.28 -7.38 -31.09
CA ARG A 196 -7.71 -7.48 -30.73
C ARG A 196 -8.22 -8.93 -30.70
N LYS A 197 -7.81 -9.78 -31.65
CA LYS A 197 -8.16 -11.21 -31.67
C LYS A 197 -7.54 -11.97 -30.49
N VAL A 198 -6.26 -11.72 -30.17
CA VAL A 198 -5.56 -12.33 -29.03
C VAL A 198 -6.17 -11.88 -27.70
N LYS A 199 -6.40 -10.57 -27.50
CA LYS A 199 -7.09 -10.04 -26.30
C LYS A 199 -8.47 -10.69 -26.09
N LYS A 200 -9.25 -10.91 -27.16
CA LYS A 200 -10.53 -11.66 -27.08
C LYS A 200 -10.29 -13.12 -26.68
N ARG A 201 -9.41 -13.85 -27.38
CA ARG A 201 -9.11 -15.28 -27.10
C ARG A 201 -8.65 -15.50 -25.65
N LEU A 202 -7.67 -14.72 -25.18
CA LEU A 202 -7.15 -14.82 -23.82
C LEU A 202 -8.21 -14.45 -22.78
N LYS A 203 -9.06 -13.45 -23.05
CA LYS A 203 -10.19 -13.10 -22.18
C LYS A 203 -11.22 -14.22 -22.08
N HIS A 204 -11.60 -14.85 -23.19
CA HIS A 204 -12.52 -15.99 -23.17
C HIS A 204 -11.94 -17.18 -22.42
N ARG A 205 -10.65 -17.51 -22.63
CA ARG A 205 -9.98 -18.56 -21.86
C ARG A 205 -9.88 -18.22 -20.36
N PHE A 206 -9.50 -16.98 -20.01
CA PHE A 206 -9.50 -16.55 -18.60
C PHE A 206 -10.88 -16.69 -17.94
N TRP A 207 -11.96 -16.51 -18.70
CA TRP A 207 -13.33 -16.71 -18.20
C TRP A 207 -13.75 -18.17 -18.04
N THR A 208 -13.20 -19.11 -18.82
CA THR A 208 -13.46 -20.54 -18.64
C THR A 208 -12.70 -21.12 -17.46
N GLU A 209 -11.47 -20.66 -17.21
CA GLU A 209 -10.58 -21.20 -16.18
C GLU A 209 -10.83 -20.62 -14.77
N VAL A 210 -11.34 -19.38 -14.68
CA VAL A 210 -11.49 -18.61 -13.42
C VAL A 210 -12.97 -18.49 -13.03
N TYR A 211 -13.70 -17.61 -13.72
CA TYR A 211 -15.17 -17.53 -13.72
C TYR A 211 -15.62 -16.57 -14.83
N GLN A 212 -16.83 -16.77 -15.34
CA GLN A 212 -17.39 -15.89 -16.37
C GLN A 212 -17.47 -14.44 -15.89
N GLY A 213 -16.93 -13.52 -16.68
CA GLY A 213 -16.89 -12.10 -16.33
C GLY A 213 -15.74 -11.68 -15.40
N ALA A 214 -14.78 -12.56 -15.10
CA ALA A 214 -13.56 -12.22 -14.37
C ALA A 214 -12.84 -11.01 -15.02
N LYS A 215 -12.23 -10.16 -14.18
CA LYS A 215 -11.59 -8.92 -14.61
C LYS A 215 -10.19 -9.19 -15.13
N LEU A 216 -9.92 -8.70 -16.33
CA LEU A 216 -8.65 -8.79 -17.02
C LEU A 216 -8.19 -7.38 -17.37
N PHE A 217 -7.01 -6.99 -16.87
CA PHE A 217 -6.36 -5.73 -17.18
C PHE A 217 -5.39 -5.91 -18.35
N TYR A 218 -5.09 -4.81 -19.03
CA TYR A 218 -4.19 -4.76 -20.17
C TYR A 218 -3.10 -3.74 -19.84
N LEU A 219 -1.83 -4.16 -19.84
CA LEU A 219 -0.68 -3.25 -19.72
C LEU A 219 -0.03 -3.11 -21.09
N SER A 220 -0.16 -1.93 -21.69
CA SER A 220 0.11 -1.73 -23.11
C SER A 220 1.59 -1.85 -23.47
N GLY A 221 2.48 -1.43 -22.58
CA GLY A 221 3.93 -1.51 -22.76
C GLY A 221 4.70 -0.87 -21.60
N MET A 222 6.02 -0.87 -21.70
CA MET A 222 6.93 -0.29 -20.69
C MET A 222 7.60 0.99 -21.21
N VAL A 223 7.69 2.01 -20.35
CA VAL A 223 8.34 3.30 -20.59
C VAL A 223 9.29 3.56 -19.43
N TYR A 224 10.59 3.79 -19.69
CA TYR A 224 11.65 3.89 -18.67
C TYR A 224 11.65 2.72 -17.65
N ALA A 225 11.47 1.49 -18.15
CA ALA A 225 11.34 0.26 -17.36
C ALA A 225 10.15 0.24 -16.35
N GLU A 226 9.17 1.13 -16.50
CA GLU A 226 7.93 1.16 -15.74
C GLU A 226 6.70 0.98 -16.64
N TYR A 227 5.60 0.45 -16.11
CA TYR A 227 4.32 0.41 -16.81
C TYR A 227 3.65 1.78 -16.83
N GLN A 228 2.75 1.99 -17.79
CA GLN A 228 2.07 3.27 -17.95
C GLN A 228 1.25 3.64 -16.69
N LYS A 229 1.55 4.80 -16.10
CA LYS A 229 1.00 5.26 -14.81
C LYS A 229 -0.53 5.22 -14.77
N GLN A 230 -1.22 5.52 -15.88
CA GLN A 230 -2.69 5.52 -15.94
C GLN A 230 -3.28 4.11 -15.86
N GLU A 231 -2.66 3.11 -16.50
CA GLU A 231 -3.10 1.72 -16.44
C GLU A 231 -2.91 1.15 -15.02
N ILE A 232 -1.77 1.44 -14.41
CA ILE A 232 -1.45 1.07 -13.02
C ILE A 232 -2.36 1.79 -12.00
N ARG A 233 -2.69 3.08 -12.22
CA ARG A 233 -3.65 3.83 -11.40
C ARG A 233 -5.05 3.23 -11.47
N ASN A 234 -5.47 2.77 -12.66
CA ASN A 234 -6.73 2.06 -12.83
C ASN A 234 -6.73 0.71 -12.08
N LEU A 235 -5.68 -0.11 -12.25
CA LEU A 235 -5.51 -1.36 -11.49
C LEU A 235 -5.54 -1.12 -9.97
N GLY A 236 -4.78 -0.15 -9.47
CA GLY A 236 -4.74 0.25 -8.07
C GLY A 236 -6.12 0.68 -7.54
N ARG A 237 -6.92 1.39 -8.33
CA ARG A 237 -8.31 1.75 -7.96
C ARG A 237 -9.19 0.50 -7.78
N PHE A 238 -9.08 -0.50 -8.65
CA PHE A 238 -9.84 -1.74 -8.51
C PHE A 238 -9.42 -2.55 -7.28
N ILE A 239 -8.12 -2.67 -7.01
CA ILE A 239 -7.59 -3.35 -5.83
C ILE A 239 -8.12 -2.69 -4.55
N SER A 240 -8.06 -1.35 -4.48
CA SER A 240 -8.48 -0.56 -3.31
C SER A 240 -9.98 -0.73 -2.95
N VAL A 241 -10.84 -0.92 -3.96
CA VAL A 241 -12.30 -1.01 -3.82
C VAL A 241 -12.79 -2.46 -3.64
N MET A 242 -11.97 -3.46 -3.96
CA MET A 242 -12.37 -4.87 -3.93
C MET A 242 -12.82 -5.32 -2.54
N LYS A 243 -13.92 -6.10 -2.48
CA LYS A 243 -14.36 -6.80 -1.25
C LYS A 243 -13.99 -8.29 -1.34
N PHE A 244 -13.51 -8.85 -0.24
CA PHE A 244 -13.17 -10.27 -0.12
C PHE A 244 -14.34 -11.08 0.40
N ARG A 245 -14.27 -12.39 0.16
CA ARG A 245 -15.12 -13.38 0.81
C ARG A 245 -14.24 -14.11 1.82
N PRO A 246 -14.63 -14.25 3.10
CA PRO A 246 -13.85 -15.02 4.05
C PRO A 246 -13.75 -16.49 3.59
N LEU A 247 -12.53 -17.02 3.53
CA LEU A 247 -12.29 -18.45 3.35
C LEU A 247 -12.38 -19.16 4.70
N VAL A 248 -12.88 -20.40 4.70
CA VAL A 248 -13.11 -21.18 5.93
C VAL A 248 -11.79 -21.42 6.66
N TRP A 249 -10.74 -21.84 5.94
CA TRP A 249 -9.40 -22.06 6.52
C TRP A 249 -8.82 -20.80 7.16
N GLN A 250 -8.84 -19.67 6.43
CA GLN A 250 -8.30 -18.39 6.90
C GLN A 250 -9.06 -17.84 8.12
N THR A 251 -10.35 -18.14 8.26
CA THR A 251 -11.14 -17.70 9.44
C THR A 251 -11.07 -18.68 10.62
N SER A 252 -10.77 -19.96 10.38
CA SER A 252 -10.66 -20.96 11.45
C SER A 252 -9.29 -21.02 12.11
N HIS A 253 -8.19 -20.79 11.38
CA HIS A 253 -6.82 -20.92 11.88
C HIS A 253 -6.12 -19.56 12.05
N PRO A 254 -5.29 -19.39 13.10
CA PRO A 254 -4.37 -18.26 13.19
C PRO A 254 -3.16 -18.49 12.26
N TYR A 255 -2.74 -17.47 11.53
CA TYR A 255 -1.52 -17.52 10.71
C TYR A 255 -0.81 -16.16 10.66
N ILE A 256 0.49 -16.18 10.40
CA ILE A 256 1.34 -15.00 10.26
C ILE A 256 2.11 -15.15 8.95
N LEU A 257 2.05 -14.13 8.09
CA LEU A 257 3.06 -13.94 7.05
C LEU A 257 4.18 -13.11 7.69
N ALA A 258 5.38 -13.68 7.76
CA ALA A 258 6.54 -13.02 8.35
C ALA A 258 7.09 -11.95 7.40
N ASP A 259 7.19 -10.71 7.90
CA ASP A 259 7.76 -9.57 7.18
C ASP A 259 9.26 -9.41 7.45
N ARG A 260 9.71 -9.69 8.70
CA ARG A 260 11.12 -9.65 9.14
C ARG A 260 11.45 -10.92 9.93
N MET A 261 12.63 -11.46 9.71
CA MET A 261 13.18 -12.62 10.40
C MET A 261 14.52 -12.22 11.03
N GLU A 262 14.73 -12.57 12.31
CA GLU A 262 15.98 -12.30 13.03
C GLU A 262 16.45 -13.55 13.77
N ASP A 263 17.76 -13.73 13.83
CA ASP A 263 18.39 -14.74 14.68
C ASP A 263 18.75 -14.10 16.03
N LEU A 264 18.31 -14.70 17.13
CA LEU A 264 18.63 -14.28 18.52
C LEU A 264 19.66 -15.20 19.18
N THR A 265 20.27 -16.11 18.43
CA THR A 265 21.29 -17.04 18.93
C THR A 265 22.59 -16.31 19.25
N ASN A 266 23.29 -16.68 20.33
CA ASN A 266 24.55 -16.01 20.67
C ASN A 266 25.63 -16.31 19.61
N PRO A 267 26.46 -15.33 19.22
CA PRO A 267 27.50 -15.55 18.22
C PRO A 267 28.58 -16.54 18.68
N GLU A 268 28.86 -16.65 19.99
CA GLU A 268 29.82 -17.64 20.51
C GLU A 268 29.29 -19.08 20.41
N ASP A 269 27.99 -19.31 20.53
CA ASP A 269 27.39 -20.65 20.35
C ASP A 269 27.48 -21.07 18.87
N ILE A 270 27.24 -20.13 17.94
CA ILE A 270 27.43 -20.32 16.49
C ILE A 270 28.91 -20.57 16.14
N ARG A 271 29.84 -19.91 16.85
CA ARG A 271 31.29 -20.06 16.66
C ARG A 271 31.80 -21.42 17.15
N GLN A 272 31.25 -21.92 18.26
CA GLN A 272 31.56 -23.26 18.77
C GLN A 272 30.98 -24.34 17.84
N ASP A 273 29.68 -24.26 17.55
CA ASP A 273 28.96 -25.21 16.69
C ASP A 273 28.14 -24.49 15.61
N PRO A 274 28.62 -24.37 14.36
CA PRO A 274 27.90 -23.70 13.27
C PRO A 274 26.52 -24.30 12.93
N LYS A 275 26.28 -25.54 13.36
CA LYS A 275 25.04 -26.33 13.17
C LYS A 275 24.20 -26.45 14.45
N CYS A 276 24.40 -25.58 15.44
CA CYS A 276 23.55 -25.49 16.62
C CYS A 276 22.08 -25.14 16.28
N ASP A 277 21.17 -25.49 17.18
CA ASP A 277 19.76 -25.11 17.10
C ASP A 277 19.61 -23.60 17.38
N ARG A 278 19.10 -22.86 16.38
CA ARG A 278 18.99 -21.39 16.43
C ARG A 278 17.66 -20.92 16.97
N LYS A 279 17.67 -19.89 17.82
CA LYS A 279 16.47 -19.22 18.33
C LYS A 279 16.09 -18.06 17.40
N VAL A 280 15.11 -18.28 16.53
CA VAL A 280 14.65 -17.28 15.55
C VAL A 280 13.44 -16.49 16.07
N SER A 281 13.45 -15.17 15.84
CA SER A 281 12.27 -14.30 15.98
C SER A 281 11.67 -13.97 14.62
N LEU A 282 10.35 -14.13 14.51
CA LEU A 282 9.56 -13.83 13.31
C LEU A 282 8.59 -12.70 13.62
N TYR A 283 8.71 -11.60 12.88
CA TYR A 283 7.83 -10.44 13.00
C TYR A 283 6.87 -10.40 11.82
N GLY A 284 5.59 -10.13 12.07
CA GLY A 284 4.59 -9.96 11.03
C GLY A 284 3.18 -9.81 11.60
N TYR A 285 2.24 -9.44 10.74
CA TYR A 285 0.84 -9.26 11.14
C TYR A 285 0.13 -10.60 11.38
N LEU A 286 -0.51 -10.73 12.54
CA LEU A 286 -1.44 -11.83 12.83
C LEU A 286 -2.69 -11.72 11.95
N ARG A 287 -3.08 -12.83 11.33
CA ARG A 287 -4.22 -12.97 10.42
C ARG A 287 -5.07 -14.17 10.82
N GLY A 288 -6.34 -14.13 10.44
CA GLY A 288 -7.31 -15.16 10.77
C GLY A 288 -7.79 -15.12 12.21
N ALA A 289 -7.62 -16.21 12.94
CA ALA A 289 -8.00 -16.31 14.36
C ALA A 289 -6.92 -15.75 15.31
N TYR A 290 -7.25 -15.64 16.60
CA TYR A 290 -6.27 -15.26 17.64
C TYR A 290 -5.25 -16.37 17.89
N LEU A 291 -3.97 -16.00 17.93
CA LEU A 291 -2.87 -16.89 18.34
C LEU A 291 -2.85 -17.06 19.86
N LYS A 292 -2.46 -18.26 20.34
CA LYS A 292 -2.30 -18.55 21.76
C LYS A 292 -0.83 -18.71 22.11
N ASN A 293 -0.41 -18.19 23.26
CA ASN A 293 0.96 -18.36 23.75
C ASN A 293 1.24 -19.86 23.94
N LYS A 294 2.45 -20.30 23.57
CA LYS A 294 2.89 -21.71 23.62
C LYS A 294 2.07 -22.69 22.76
N SER A 295 1.39 -22.22 21.72
CA SER A 295 0.83 -23.14 20.71
C SER A 295 1.93 -23.76 19.84
N GLN A 296 1.64 -24.94 19.28
CA GLN A 296 2.40 -25.50 18.17
C GLN A 296 2.15 -24.67 16.90
N VAL A 297 3.17 -24.48 16.09
CA VAL A 297 3.15 -23.76 14.82
C VAL A 297 3.91 -24.57 13.78
N HIS A 298 3.28 -24.79 12.62
CA HIS A 298 3.95 -25.35 11.45
C HIS A 298 4.59 -24.23 10.65
N ILE A 299 5.89 -24.30 10.37
CA ILE A 299 6.59 -23.44 9.41
C ILE A 299 6.74 -24.26 8.12
N PRO A 300 6.06 -23.86 7.01
CA PRO A 300 6.15 -24.58 5.75
C PRO A 300 7.59 -24.74 5.27
N GLY A 301 7.93 -25.95 4.83
CA GLY A 301 9.28 -26.31 4.38
C GLY A 301 10.32 -26.51 5.48
N VAL A 302 10.04 -26.18 6.75
CA VAL A 302 10.99 -26.32 7.87
C VAL A 302 10.52 -27.38 8.88
N GLY A 303 9.26 -27.35 9.32
CA GLY A 303 8.72 -28.34 10.26
C GLY A 303 7.79 -27.75 11.33
N ASP A 304 7.48 -28.56 12.34
CA ASP A 304 6.62 -28.20 13.47
C ASP A 304 7.46 -27.72 14.67
N PHE A 305 7.09 -26.56 15.23
CA PHE A 305 7.79 -25.92 16.34
C PHE A 305 6.83 -25.43 17.42
N ALA A 306 7.28 -25.44 18.68
CA ALA A 306 6.54 -24.86 19.79
C ALA A 306 6.94 -23.39 20.01
N LEU A 307 5.96 -22.48 20.08
CA LEU A 307 6.24 -21.07 20.39
C LEU A 307 6.82 -20.90 21.81
N SER A 308 8.01 -20.32 21.92
CA SER A 308 8.58 -19.96 23.23
C SER A 308 7.85 -18.79 23.88
N GLU A 309 7.65 -17.71 23.12
CA GLU A 309 7.09 -16.43 23.56
C GLU A 309 6.35 -15.75 22.40
N VAL A 310 5.34 -14.93 22.72
CA VAL A 310 4.62 -14.08 21.76
C VAL A 310 4.49 -12.70 22.39
N SER A 311 5.04 -11.69 21.72
CA SER A 311 4.97 -10.29 22.13
C SER A 311 4.21 -9.46 21.10
N PHE A 312 3.50 -8.43 21.56
CA PHE A 312 2.82 -7.47 20.70
C PHE A 312 3.71 -6.24 20.50
N LEU A 313 4.00 -5.89 19.26
CA LEU A 313 4.70 -4.65 18.89
C LEU A 313 3.71 -3.60 18.38
N SER A 314 4.12 -2.33 18.46
CA SER A 314 3.41 -1.25 17.78
C SER A 314 3.45 -1.45 16.26
N ASP A 315 2.32 -1.26 15.61
CA ASP A 315 2.16 -1.37 14.16
C ASP A 315 3.07 -0.36 13.40
N PRO A 316 3.90 -0.80 12.44
CA PRO A 316 4.74 0.09 11.64
C PRO A 316 3.98 0.83 10.53
N CYS A 317 2.72 0.49 10.24
CA CYS A 317 1.87 1.16 9.25
C CYS A 317 0.46 1.45 9.80
N PRO A 318 0.33 2.35 10.80
CA PRO A 318 -0.96 2.69 11.41
C PRO A 318 -1.96 3.24 10.39
N LEU A 319 -3.22 2.83 10.54
CA LEU A 319 -4.34 3.42 9.80
C LEU A 319 -4.61 4.86 10.29
N PRO A 320 -4.92 5.82 9.40
CA PRO A 320 -5.14 7.21 9.80
C PRO A 320 -6.53 7.44 10.41
N ASP A 321 -6.59 7.64 11.73
CA ASP A 321 -7.83 7.86 12.50
C ASP A 321 -8.71 9.00 11.97
N LYS A 322 -8.08 10.09 11.53
CA LYS A 322 -8.76 11.36 11.22
C LYS A 322 -9.39 11.35 9.82
N GLN A 323 -10.61 10.83 9.73
CA GLN A 323 -11.43 10.77 8.49
C GLN A 323 -12.01 12.15 8.06
N LYS A 324 -11.23 13.24 8.12
CA LYS A 324 -11.69 14.60 7.73
C LYS A 324 -11.87 14.82 6.22
N LYS A 325 -11.23 13.99 5.38
CA LYS A 325 -11.32 14.03 3.90
C LYS A 325 -11.33 12.60 3.33
N ARG A 326 -11.95 12.41 2.16
CA ARG A 326 -12.02 11.12 1.44
C ARG A 326 -10.67 10.66 0.89
N SER A 327 -9.78 11.59 0.52
CA SER A 327 -8.42 11.32 0.07
C SER A 327 -7.47 11.04 1.24
N LEU A 328 -6.44 10.23 0.96
CA LEU A 328 -5.30 9.96 1.84
C LEU A 328 -4.26 11.09 1.68
N ASN A 329 -3.76 11.66 2.78
CA ASN A 329 -2.70 12.68 2.73
C ASN A 329 -1.34 12.05 2.37
N GLU A 330 -0.36 12.85 1.98
CA GLU A 330 0.94 12.31 1.57
C GLU A 330 1.73 11.73 2.75
N LYS A 331 1.63 12.36 3.93
CA LYS A 331 2.19 11.84 5.19
C LYS A 331 1.54 10.53 5.66
N GLU A 332 0.33 10.23 5.19
CA GLU A 332 -0.43 9.01 5.54
C GLU A 332 -0.12 7.83 4.59
N LYS A 333 0.71 8.05 3.54
CA LYS A 333 1.12 7.03 2.57
C LYS A 333 2.36 6.27 3.03
N LEU A 334 2.22 5.59 4.17
CA LEU A 334 3.29 4.80 4.76
C LEU A 334 3.56 3.53 3.94
N ILE A 335 4.82 3.11 3.99
CA ILE A 335 5.35 1.86 3.43
C ILE A 335 6.19 1.17 4.49
N TYR A 336 6.03 -0.15 4.60
CA TYR A 336 6.82 -1.01 5.45
C TYR A 336 7.26 -2.23 4.64
N ALA A 337 8.55 -2.31 4.36
CA ALA A 337 9.16 -3.41 3.62
C ALA A 337 10.61 -3.61 4.12
N PRO A 338 10.81 -4.31 5.27
CA PRO A 338 12.10 -4.33 5.95
C PRO A 338 13.21 -5.03 5.15
N LEU A 339 12.86 -5.98 4.27
CA LEU A 339 13.81 -6.71 3.41
C LEU A 339 13.98 -6.09 2.01
N SER A 340 13.22 -5.03 1.69
CA SER A 340 13.29 -4.35 0.38
C SER A 340 13.99 -2.99 0.50
N GLY A 341 14.57 -2.51 -0.59
CA GLY A 341 15.35 -1.26 -0.63
C GLY A 341 14.49 0.00 -0.52
N VAL A 342 13.93 0.29 0.67
CA VAL A 342 13.13 1.50 0.94
C VAL A 342 14.06 2.70 1.13
N GLY A 343 13.87 3.75 0.34
CA GLY A 343 14.65 4.99 0.48
C GLY A 343 16.16 4.83 0.15
N GLY A 344 16.54 3.77 -0.56
CA GLY A 344 17.95 3.45 -0.85
C GLY A 344 18.66 2.64 0.25
N VAL A 345 17.98 2.29 1.34
CA VAL A 345 18.55 1.46 2.41
C VAL A 345 18.10 0.01 2.21
N LEU A 346 19.06 -0.91 2.07
CA LEU A 346 18.86 -2.35 1.98
C LEU A 346 19.45 -3.02 3.23
N TYR A 347 18.60 -3.69 4.00
CA TYR A 347 19.01 -4.49 5.15
C TYR A 347 19.37 -5.90 4.69
N ASP A 348 20.61 -6.30 4.93
CA ASP A 348 21.03 -7.71 5.02
C ASP A 348 21.18 -8.07 6.51
N LYS A 349 21.39 -9.35 6.83
CA LYS A 349 21.40 -9.86 8.22
C LYS A 349 22.43 -9.17 9.11
N ASP A 350 23.63 -8.96 8.56
CA ASP A 350 24.80 -8.48 9.31
C ASP A 350 25.28 -7.09 8.82
N ALA A 351 24.65 -6.53 7.77
CA ALA A 351 25.10 -5.31 7.11
C ALA A 351 23.92 -4.48 6.56
N VAL A 352 24.07 -3.16 6.60
CA VAL A 352 23.11 -2.21 6.01
C VAL A 352 23.78 -1.50 4.83
N TYR A 353 23.28 -1.76 3.63
CA TYR A 353 23.76 -1.12 2.41
C TYR A 353 22.94 0.14 2.14
N ILE A 354 23.61 1.26 1.88
CA ILE A 354 22.97 2.55 1.58
C ILE A 354 23.39 2.98 0.18
N ASP A 355 22.43 3.01 -0.74
CA ASP A 355 22.59 3.52 -2.10
C ASP A 355 22.61 5.05 -2.08
N LEU A 356 23.82 5.61 -1.95
CA LEU A 356 24.08 7.03 -2.10
C LEU A 356 23.97 7.38 -3.59
N GLY A 357 22.82 7.94 -3.99
CA GLY A 357 22.51 8.23 -5.39
C GLY A 357 23.56 9.10 -6.12
N PRO A 358 23.54 9.15 -7.47
CA PRO A 358 24.69 9.59 -8.28
C PRO A 358 25.28 10.96 -7.92
N HIS A 359 24.45 11.92 -7.52
CA HIS A 359 24.89 13.25 -7.08
C HIS A 359 25.72 13.21 -5.79
N HIS A 360 25.45 12.28 -4.87
CA HIS A 360 26.27 12.08 -3.68
C HIS A 360 27.62 11.46 -4.01
N VAL A 361 27.73 10.59 -5.02
CA VAL A 361 29.02 10.04 -5.47
C VAL A 361 29.88 11.14 -6.11
N GLN A 362 29.30 11.98 -6.96
CA GLN A 362 29.98 13.13 -7.55
C GLN A 362 30.41 14.15 -6.48
N GLN A 363 29.52 14.47 -5.52
CA GLN A 363 29.89 15.30 -4.38
C GLN A 363 30.92 14.63 -3.47
N ALA A 364 30.92 13.31 -3.31
CA ALA A 364 31.92 12.59 -2.52
C ALA A 364 33.31 12.67 -3.18
N GLN A 365 33.40 12.54 -4.51
CA GLN A 365 34.64 12.76 -5.26
C GLN A 365 35.12 14.21 -5.13
N GLN A 366 34.23 15.20 -5.24
CA GLN A 366 34.56 16.61 -5.02
C GLN A 366 34.90 16.94 -3.55
N ARG A 367 34.34 16.22 -2.57
CA ARG A 367 34.66 16.36 -1.15
C ARG A 367 35.96 15.65 -0.77
N ALA A 368 36.29 14.53 -1.40
CA ALA A 368 37.57 13.83 -1.21
C ALA A 368 38.76 14.69 -1.65
N ALA A 369 38.56 15.60 -2.60
CA ALA A 369 39.53 16.63 -2.98
C ALA A 369 39.61 17.83 -2.00
N LYS A 370 38.79 17.88 -0.94
CA LYS A 370 38.84 18.95 0.07
C LYS A 370 39.62 18.47 1.31
N PRO A 371 40.46 19.32 1.93
CA PRO A 371 41.21 18.95 3.14
C PRO A 371 40.31 18.54 4.32
N SER A 372 39.04 18.98 4.34
CA SER A 372 38.04 18.52 5.31
C SER A 372 37.80 17.01 5.28
N HIS A 373 37.95 16.35 4.13
CA HIS A 373 37.77 14.89 4.04
C HIS A 373 38.99 14.14 4.58
N GLU A 374 40.20 14.66 4.35
CA GLU A 374 41.43 14.12 4.93
C GLU A 374 41.42 14.22 6.46
N LEU A 375 40.93 15.34 7.02
CA LEU A 375 40.69 15.48 8.45
C LEU A 375 39.68 14.45 8.98
N VAL A 376 38.53 14.26 8.32
CA VAL A 376 37.55 13.24 8.72
C VAL A 376 38.13 11.81 8.60
N GLN A 377 38.92 11.53 7.56
CA GLN A 377 39.54 10.23 7.36
C GLN A 377 40.64 9.94 8.40
N SER A 378 41.43 10.94 8.80
CA SER A 378 42.41 10.79 9.88
C SER A 378 41.72 10.59 11.23
N LEU A 379 40.61 11.28 11.51
CA LEU A 379 39.80 11.04 12.71
C LEU A 379 39.23 9.60 12.73
N ILE A 380 38.69 9.10 11.61
CA ILE A 380 38.16 7.73 11.50
C ILE A 380 39.25 6.67 11.67
N SER A 381 40.46 6.91 11.13
CA SER A 381 41.56 5.94 11.24
C SER A 381 42.20 5.91 12.63
N THR A 382 42.00 6.95 13.45
CA THR A 382 42.59 7.00 14.78
C THR A 382 41.82 6.17 15.81
N SER A 383 42.39 5.01 16.15
CA SER A 383 41.85 4.06 17.13
C SER A 383 42.04 4.45 18.61
N ALA A 384 42.89 5.44 18.90
CA ALA A 384 43.10 5.95 20.25
C ALA A 384 42.25 7.22 20.51
N THR A 385 41.60 7.28 21.67
CA THR A 385 40.81 8.44 22.09
C THR A 385 41.67 9.70 22.17
N ILE A 386 41.03 10.86 21.98
CA ILE A 386 41.71 12.16 22.08
C ILE A 386 42.33 12.33 23.47
N ASP A 387 41.60 11.98 24.53
CA ASP A 387 42.07 12.05 25.92
C ASP A 387 43.31 11.16 26.17
N SER A 388 43.33 9.94 25.59
CA SER A 388 44.49 9.05 25.68
C SER A 388 45.71 9.66 24.99
N LYS A 389 45.52 10.22 23.79
CA LYS A 389 46.60 10.96 23.10
C LYS A 389 47.07 12.16 23.93
N MET A 390 46.15 12.98 24.44
CA MET A 390 46.45 14.17 25.24
C MET A 390 47.19 13.83 26.54
N SER A 391 46.85 12.71 27.19
CA SER A 391 47.60 12.18 28.35
C SER A 391 49.02 11.71 28.02
N SER A 392 49.25 11.23 26.79
CA SER A 392 50.57 10.83 26.31
C SER A 392 51.41 12.01 25.77
N SER A 393 50.76 13.08 25.32
CA SER A 393 51.40 14.31 24.88
C SER A 393 52.08 15.01 26.06
N LYS A 394 53.39 15.24 25.93
CA LYS A 394 54.17 16.00 26.91
C LYS A 394 54.61 17.32 26.28
N VAL A 395 54.49 18.42 27.03
CA VAL A 395 54.82 19.76 26.55
C VAL A 395 56.14 20.22 27.17
N SER A 396 57.12 20.58 26.33
CA SER A 396 58.38 21.23 26.71
C SER A 396 58.23 22.74 26.54
N LEU A 397 58.52 23.52 27.58
CA LEU A 397 58.43 24.99 27.56
C LEU A 397 59.71 25.67 27.00
N PHE A 398 60.85 24.97 27.07
CA PHE A 398 62.13 25.37 26.49
C PHE A 398 62.77 24.16 25.78
N THR A 399 63.66 24.41 24.81
CA THR A 399 64.32 23.40 23.97
C THR A 399 64.94 22.24 24.76
N ASP A 400 65.60 22.56 25.88
CA ASP A 400 66.33 21.60 26.72
C ASP A 400 65.60 21.30 28.04
N SER A 401 64.32 21.68 28.15
CA SER A 401 63.53 21.45 29.37
C SER A 401 62.92 20.06 29.44
N LYS A 402 62.84 19.51 30.66
CA LYS A 402 62.11 18.25 30.91
C LYS A 402 60.63 18.43 30.52
N PRO A 403 60.08 17.62 29.60
CA PRO A 403 58.73 17.81 29.11
C PRO A 403 57.69 17.38 30.17
N LEU A 404 56.68 18.22 30.38
CA LEU A 404 55.63 18.05 31.38
C LEU A 404 54.51 17.15 30.84
N GLY A 405 54.12 16.11 31.59
CA GLY A 405 52.89 15.37 31.34
C GLY A 405 51.70 15.94 32.12
N LEU A 406 50.46 15.56 31.78
CA LEU A 406 49.27 16.00 32.51
C LEU A 406 49.33 15.65 34.01
N GLU A 407 49.90 14.50 34.37
CA GLU A 407 50.16 14.13 35.77
C GLU A 407 51.06 15.14 36.52
N ASP A 408 52.00 15.81 35.85
CA ASP A 408 52.86 16.83 36.46
C ASP A 408 52.15 18.17 36.64
N VAL A 409 51.06 18.41 35.90
CA VAL A 409 50.22 19.62 35.99
C VAL A 409 49.20 19.47 37.12
N GLU A 410 48.52 18.32 37.20
CA GLU A 410 47.53 18.05 38.26
C GLU A 410 48.18 17.90 39.64
N LYS A 411 49.41 17.40 39.73
CA LYS A 411 50.12 17.17 41.01
C LYS A 411 50.90 18.38 41.53
N LYS A 412 50.92 19.51 40.80
CA LYS A 412 51.64 20.72 41.19
C LYS A 412 50.69 21.88 41.44
N GLU A 413 50.28 22.04 42.69
CA GLU A 413 49.98 23.36 43.21
C GLU A 413 51.18 24.29 42.92
N PHE A 414 50.92 25.50 42.41
CA PHE A 414 51.96 26.47 42.05
C PHE A 414 52.74 26.93 43.30
N VAL A 415 53.82 26.21 43.63
CA VAL A 415 54.77 26.65 44.66
C VAL A 415 55.61 27.79 44.09
N MET A 416 55.19 29.03 44.38
CA MET A 416 55.94 30.24 44.08
C MET A 416 57.38 30.12 44.62
N PRO A 417 58.43 30.46 43.84
CA PRO A 417 59.81 30.44 44.32
C PRO A 417 59.99 31.34 45.55
N SER A 418 60.63 30.83 46.60
CA SER A 418 60.93 31.64 47.79
C SER A 418 62.03 32.66 47.48
N GLU A 419 61.73 33.93 47.69
CA GLU A 419 62.74 35.00 47.64
C GLU A 419 63.65 34.94 48.88
N GLU A 420 64.95 34.80 48.67
CA GLU A 420 65.96 35.01 49.71
C GLU A 420 66.70 36.33 49.46
N LYS A 421 66.86 37.14 50.51
CA LYS A 421 67.56 38.43 50.46
C LYS A 421 69.04 38.20 50.76
N VAL A 422 69.87 38.21 49.72
CA VAL A 422 71.31 38.03 49.84
C VAL A 422 71.99 39.40 49.88
N LEU A 423 72.86 39.59 50.87
CA LEU A 423 73.70 40.77 51.01
C LEU A 423 74.97 40.60 50.17
N ASP A 424 75.14 41.46 49.18
CA ASP A 424 76.28 41.44 48.28
C ASP A 424 77.51 42.10 48.95
N THR A 425 78.46 41.29 49.41
CA THR A 425 79.54 41.71 50.33
C THR A 425 80.52 42.72 49.73
N LYS A 426 80.53 42.91 48.40
CA LYS A 426 81.36 43.91 47.71
C LYS A 426 80.65 45.25 47.50
N THR A 427 79.31 45.31 47.52
CA THR A 427 78.55 46.54 47.19
C THR A 427 77.58 46.99 48.28
N GLY A 428 77.35 46.18 49.32
CA GLY A 428 76.49 46.50 50.46
C GLY A 428 74.99 46.58 50.13
N ARG A 429 74.60 46.30 48.88
CA ARG A 429 73.20 46.33 48.44
C ARG A 429 72.54 44.96 48.66
N ILE A 430 71.30 44.99 49.13
CA ILE A 430 70.48 43.79 49.31
C ILE A 430 69.85 43.43 47.97
N ARG A 431 70.22 42.29 47.38
CA ARG A 431 69.60 41.76 46.15
C ARG A 431 68.65 40.61 46.54
N ARG A 432 67.52 40.51 45.85
CA ARG A 432 66.60 39.38 45.97
C ARG A 432 67.06 38.29 45.01
N LYS A 433 67.29 37.07 45.51
CA LYS A 433 67.60 35.90 44.71
C LYS A 433 66.44 34.91 44.85
N ALA A 434 65.83 34.53 43.73
CA ALA A 434 64.84 33.45 43.72
C ALA A 434 65.55 32.12 43.95
N VAL A 435 65.17 31.38 44.99
CA VAL A 435 65.76 30.07 45.31
C VAL A 435 64.80 28.96 44.91
N PHE A 436 65.13 28.27 43.82
CA PHE A 436 64.42 27.06 43.41
C PHE A 436 64.93 25.86 44.21
N LYS A 437 64.11 25.33 45.12
CA LYS A 437 64.39 24.06 45.82
C LYS A 437 64.33 22.89 44.81
N GLY A 438 65.44 22.60 44.14
CA GLY A 438 65.45 21.51 43.16
C GLY A 438 66.79 21.11 42.55
N ASN A 439 67.84 21.94 42.56
CA ASN A 439 69.10 21.60 41.90
C ASN A 439 70.32 21.70 42.83
N LYS A 440 71.09 20.62 42.95
CA LYS A 440 72.38 20.55 43.66
C LYS A 440 73.49 20.35 42.63
N GLY A 441 74.44 21.28 42.62
CA GLY A 441 75.70 21.14 41.89
C GLY A 441 75.61 21.55 40.41
N GLU A 442 76.12 22.73 40.09
CA GLU A 442 77.46 22.85 39.51
C GLU A 442 77.95 24.30 39.68
N GLU A 443 79.23 24.46 39.99
CA GLU A 443 79.90 25.76 40.09
C GLU A 443 80.62 26.03 38.77
N VAL A 444 80.42 27.20 38.17
CA VAL A 444 81.29 27.70 37.09
C VAL A 444 81.62 29.17 37.36
N SER A 445 82.90 29.50 37.19
CA SER A 445 83.51 30.80 37.46
C SER A 445 83.20 31.85 36.39
N SER A 446 83.36 33.12 36.77
CA SER A 446 83.35 34.30 35.89
C SER A 446 84.72 34.57 35.23
N ASP A 447 84.78 35.62 34.40
CA ASP A 447 85.93 36.20 33.66
C ASP A 447 86.41 35.39 32.44
N ASP A 448 86.80 35.98 31.30
CA ASP A 448 86.72 37.37 30.80
C ASP A 448 86.94 37.36 29.26
N GLY A 449 86.65 38.46 28.53
CA GLY A 449 87.14 38.69 27.16
C GLY A 449 86.12 39.02 26.06
N GLU A 450 86.11 40.30 25.67
CA GLU A 450 86.17 40.91 24.31
C GLU A 450 86.23 39.93 23.09
N ASP A 451 85.67 40.18 21.90
CA ASP A 451 85.53 41.48 21.18
C ASP A 451 84.56 41.48 19.95
N GLU A 452 84.25 42.69 19.47
CA GLU A 452 83.64 43.27 18.24
C GLU A 452 83.16 42.46 16.98
N GLY A 453 82.24 43.12 16.22
CA GLY A 453 81.88 42.88 14.80
C GLY A 453 80.40 42.48 14.60
N GLU A 454 79.47 43.36 14.20
CA GLU A 454 79.25 43.90 12.81
C GLU A 454 79.01 42.75 11.78
N ASP A 455 77.98 42.64 10.94
CA ASP A 455 76.80 43.44 10.55
C ASP A 455 75.75 42.45 9.91
N ASP A 456 74.52 42.74 9.45
CA ASP A 456 73.75 43.98 9.15
C ASP A 456 72.21 43.68 9.17
N ASP A 457 71.39 44.73 9.24
CA ASP A 457 70.07 44.99 8.59
C ASP A 457 68.73 44.22 8.83
N ASP A 458 67.75 45.08 9.20
CA ASP A 458 66.37 45.24 8.70
C ASP A 458 65.16 44.44 9.25
N ASP A 459 64.02 45.06 9.60
CA ASP A 459 63.63 46.28 10.39
C ASP A 459 62.07 46.42 10.30
N GLU A 460 61.49 47.33 11.08
CA GLU A 460 60.13 47.87 11.09
C GLU A 460 58.97 46.91 11.43
N GLY A 461 58.57 46.97 12.71
CA GLY A 461 57.31 46.47 13.24
C GLY A 461 56.83 47.29 14.44
N GLU A 462 56.19 48.43 14.16
CA GLU A 462 55.45 49.38 15.01
C GLU A 462 54.34 49.92 14.04
N ASP A 463 53.06 50.16 14.34
CA ASP A 463 52.24 50.46 15.53
C ASP A 463 50.74 50.31 15.09
N ASP A 464 49.65 50.31 15.86
CA ASP A 464 49.35 50.20 17.31
C ASP A 464 47.83 49.86 17.49
N ASP A 465 47.31 50.04 18.72
CA ASP A 465 45.93 50.47 19.05
C ASP A 465 44.77 49.43 19.14
N ASP A 466 44.87 48.61 20.19
CA ASP A 466 44.08 48.67 21.45
C ASP A 466 42.51 48.64 21.57
N GLU A 467 42.13 48.17 22.77
CA GLU A 467 40.88 48.33 23.57
C GLU A 467 39.45 47.98 23.05
N ASN A 468 38.91 46.91 23.66
CA ASN A 468 37.65 46.86 24.43
C ASN A 468 36.55 47.94 24.24
N ASN A 469 35.31 47.53 23.91
CA ASN A 469 34.19 47.64 24.89
C ASN A 469 32.90 46.85 24.55
N VAL A 470 32.08 46.66 25.58
CA VAL A 470 30.72 46.11 25.58
C VAL A 470 29.68 47.18 25.20
N LYS A 471 28.62 46.81 24.46
CA LYS A 471 27.22 47.25 24.70
C LYS A 471 26.16 46.53 23.87
N GLU A 472 24.94 46.57 24.40
CA GLU A 472 23.70 45.98 23.89
C GLU A 472 22.89 46.97 23.03
N ASN A 473 21.84 46.41 22.38
CA ASN A 473 20.57 47.01 21.92
C ASN A 473 20.41 47.38 20.43
N ASP A 474 19.28 46.89 19.91
CA ASP A 474 18.31 47.43 18.93
C ASP A 474 18.78 48.03 17.58
N ASP A 475 18.22 47.54 16.46
CA ASP A 475 17.13 48.27 15.74
C ASP A 475 16.42 47.37 14.67
N GLU A 476 15.28 47.85 14.17
CA GLU A 476 14.43 47.26 13.10
C GLU A 476 14.67 47.94 11.72
N GLY A 477 13.94 47.52 10.66
CA GLY A 477 13.91 48.13 9.30
C GLY A 477 14.47 47.20 8.19
N GLU A 478 13.79 46.90 7.07
CA GLU A 478 13.23 47.78 6.00
C GLU A 478 14.35 48.58 5.28
N ASP A 479 14.49 48.63 3.95
CA ASP A 479 13.70 48.08 2.83
C ASP A 479 14.58 48.04 1.54
N ASP A 480 13.99 47.65 0.39
CA ASP A 480 14.48 47.85 -1.00
C ASP A 480 15.76 47.07 -1.44
N ASP A 481 15.98 46.76 -2.73
CA ASP A 481 15.43 47.35 -3.95
C ASP A 481 15.22 46.33 -5.10
N GLU A 482 14.48 46.73 -6.12
CA GLU A 482 14.12 45.92 -7.30
C GLU A 482 15.33 45.57 -8.19
N ASN A 483 15.22 44.50 -8.98
CA ASN A 483 15.74 44.55 -10.35
C ASN A 483 14.95 43.64 -11.31
N ASN A 484 14.33 44.29 -12.27
CA ASN A 484 13.64 43.71 -13.42
C ASN A 484 14.57 43.84 -14.64
N VAL A 485 14.66 42.82 -15.50
CA VAL A 485 14.63 42.96 -16.98
C VAL A 485 14.80 41.59 -17.65
N LYS A 486 13.74 41.24 -18.39
CA LYS A 486 13.62 40.45 -19.64
C LYS A 486 14.91 39.91 -20.29
N GLU A 487 14.76 38.71 -20.86
CA GLU A 487 15.13 38.45 -22.26
C GLU A 487 14.07 37.55 -22.91
N ASN A 488 13.69 37.86 -24.16
CA ASN A 488 12.82 37.05 -25.01
C ASN A 488 13.70 36.24 -25.97
N ASP A 489 13.16 35.16 -26.54
CA ASP A 489 13.42 34.82 -27.94
C ASP A 489 12.16 34.15 -28.54
N ASP A 490 11.75 34.63 -29.70
CA ASP A 490 10.59 34.17 -30.48
C ASP A 490 11.06 33.22 -31.61
N GLU A 491 10.18 32.35 -32.10
CA GLU A 491 9.87 32.20 -33.54
C GLU A 491 8.73 31.18 -33.78
N GLU A 492 7.66 31.66 -34.43
CA GLU A 492 6.89 31.09 -35.58
C GLU A 492 6.67 29.55 -35.71
N SER A 493 5.56 29.00 -36.23
CA SER A 493 4.38 29.50 -36.95
C SER A 493 3.22 28.49 -36.85
N GLU A 494 1.97 28.94 -36.92
CA GLU A 494 0.92 28.53 -37.91
C GLU A 494 -0.42 29.16 -37.46
N GLY A 495 -1.11 29.86 -38.36
CA GLY A 495 -2.29 30.67 -38.03
C GLY A 495 -3.56 30.28 -38.76
N GLU A 496 -4.68 30.82 -38.26
CA GLU A 496 -5.99 31.03 -38.93
C GLU A 496 -6.73 29.75 -39.42
N GLU A 497 -8.06 29.65 -39.40
CA GLU A 497 -9.08 30.69 -39.60
C GLU A 497 -10.15 30.76 -38.49
N ASP A 498 -10.73 31.95 -38.32
CA ASP A 498 -11.89 32.23 -37.47
C ASP A 498 -13.20 31.59 -37.97
N LEU A 499 -14.18 31.49 -37.08
CA LEU A 499 -15.53 32.01 -37.36
C LEU A 499 -16.36 32.17 -36.07
N GLU A 500 -16.78 33.41 -35.82
CA GLU A 500 -17.52 33.85 -34.65
C GLU A 500 -18.98 33.36 -34.64
N LYS A 501 -19.60 33.24 -33.45
CA LYS A 501 -20.70 34.15 -33.09
C LYS A 501 -21.08 34.18 -31.60
N GLU A 502 -21.31 35.41 -31.19
CA GLU A 502 -21.49 36.00 -29.88
C GLU A 502 -22.83 35.66 -29.16
N LEU A 503 -22.98 36.31 -27.98
CA LEU A 503 -24.19 36.55 -27.18
C LEU A 503 -24.56 35.41 -26.20
N GLU A 504 -24.79 35.65 -24.90
CA GLU A 504 -25.18 36.90 -24.20
C GLU A 504 -24.60 36.96 -22.76
N GLU A 505 -24.34 38.17 -22.24
CA GLU A 505 -23.92 38.44 -20.85
C GLU A 505 -24.71 39.63 -20.25
N SER A 506 -24.78 39.70 -18.91
CA SER A 506 -25.11 40.85 -18.04
C SER A 506 -26.59 41.20 -17.71
N ASP A 507 -26.91 40.92 -16.44
CA ASP A 507 -27.56 41.76 -15.41
C ASP A 507 -28.32 43.06 -15.79
N LEU A 508 -29.49 43.29 -15.17
CA LEU A 508 -29.64 44.17 -13.97
C LEU A 508 -31.12 44.41 -13.53
N LYS A 509 -31.37 44.13 -12.23
CA LYS A 509 -32.24 44.84 -11.23
C LYS A 509 -33.46 45.68 -11.69
N GLU A 510 -34.60 45.46 -11.01
CA GLU A 510 -35.18 46.51 -10.13
C GLU A 510 -36.09 45.97 -9.01
N ASN A 511 -36.35 46.79 -7.98
CA ASN A 511 -36.99 46.40 -6.72
C ASN A 511 -38.51 46.71 -6.68
N THR A 512 -39.26 45.97 -5.87
CA THR A 512 -40.38 46.57 -5.10
C THR A 512 -40.68 45.76 -3.84
N LEU A 513 -41.28 46.42 -2.85
CA LEU A 513 -41.36 46.00 -1.44
C LEU A 513 -42.59 45.12 -1.17
N ASP A 514 -42.49 44.14 -0.26
CA ASP A 514 -43.35 44.12 0.95
C ASP A 514 -43.03 43.01 2.00
N ASN A 515 -42.60 43.49 3.18
CA ASN A 515 -43.07 43.17 4.53
C ASN A 515 -43.37 41.74 5.06
N ILE A 516 -42.64 41.44 6.16
CA ILE A 516 -42.99 40.68 7.39
C ILE A 516 -42.77 39.14 7.40
N PRO A 517 -41.96 38.62 8.36
CA PRO A 517 -41.65 37.18 8.47
C PRO A 517 -42.59 36.43 9.42
N ARG A 518 -42.71 35.09 9.25
CA ARG A 518 -43.22 34.21 10.31
C ARG A 518 -42.43 32.92 10.49
N THR A 519 -41.98 32.74 11.73
CA THR A 519 -41.38 31.54 12.31
C THR A 519 -42.40 30.42 12.51
N SER A 520 -41.96 29.15 12.43
CA SER A 520 -42.52 28.10 13.30
C SER A 520 -41.55 26.92 13.47
N LYS A 521 -41.02 26.79 14.69
CA LYS A 521 -40.24 25.62 15.14
C LYS A 521 -41.18 24.41 15.25
N ARG A 522 -40.75 23.22 14.79
CA ARG A 522 -41.42 21.96 15.15
C ARG A 522 -40.98 21.53 16.58
N PRO A 523 -41.90 21.10 17.47
CA PRO A 523 -41.56 20.73 18.83
C PRO A 523 -40.89 19.34 18.89
N LYS A 524 -39.92 19.19 19.80
CA LYS A 524 -39.47 17.88 20.28
C LYS A 524 -40.48 17.38 21.32
N LEU A 525 -40.90 16.12 21.22
CA LEU A 525 -41.59 15.45 22.33
C LEU A 525 -40.55 14.73 23.18
N GLU A 526 -40.60 14.96 24.49
CA GLU A 526 -39.84 14.19 25.47
C GLU A 526 -40.42 12.77 25.61
N LYS A 527 -39.56 11.80 25.94
CA LYS A 527 -39.98 10.48 26.43
C LYS A 527 -39.28 10.21 27.75
N THR A 528 -40.09 9.94 28.76
CA THR A 528 -39.67 9.59 30.12
C THR A 528 -39.19 8.14 30.19
N ASN A 529 -38.16 7.89 31.01
CA ASN A 529 -37.60 6.57 31.24
C ASN A 529 -38.36 5.81 32.34
N LEU A 530 -38.73 4.56 32.07
CA LEU A 530 -39.03 3.53 33.07
C LEU A 530 -38.59 2.16 32.51
N PRO A 531 -37.87 1.32 33.28
CA PRO A 531 -37.39 0.02 32.80
C PRO A 531 -38.31 -1.14 33.22
N ASN A 532 -38.47 -2.16 32.36
CA ASN A 532 -38.31 -3.56 32.78
C ASN A 532 -38.39 -4.59 31.61
N THR A 533 -37.36 -5.44 31.57
CA THR A 533 -37.36 -6.89 31.28
C THR A 533 -38.54 -7.52 30.51
N LEU A 534 -38.27 -7.97 29.28
CA LEU A 534 -38.51 -9.35 28.80
C LEU A 534 -37.99 -9.47 27.35
N GLU A 535 -36.92 -10.25 27.14
CA GLU A 535 -36.38 -10.47 25.80
C GLU A 535 -37.17 -11.55 25.05
N MET A 536 -37.65 -11.22 23.85
CA MET A 536 -38.01 -12.17 22.81
C MET A 536 -37.17 -11.87 21.56
N PRO A 537 -36.52 -12.86 20.93
CA PRO A 537 -35.71 -12.63 19.74
C PRO A 537 -36.60 -12.32 18.53
N ALA A 538 -36.57 -11.07 18.07
CA ALA A 538 -37.24 -10.64 16.85
C ALA A 538 -36.37 -10.94 15.62
N PHE A 539 -36.94 -11.60 14.61
CA PHE A 539 -36.34 -11.68 13.28
C PHE A 539 -36.40 -10.31 12.62
N ALA A 540 -35.25 -9.80 12.17
CA ALA A 540 -35.17 -8.53 11.46
C ALA A 540 -35.44 -8.72 9.96
N ASP A 541 -36.69 -8.51 9.55
CA ASP A 541 -36.97 -8.10 8.16
C ASP A 541 -36.51 -6.64 8.01
N SER A 542 -35.52 -6.40 7.15
CA SER A 542 -35.08 -5.04 6.81
C SER A 542 -35.91 -4.52 5.64
N ASP A 543 -36.91 -3.69 5.94
CA ASP A 543 -37.50 -2.77 4.96
C ASP A 543 -36.44 -1.74 4.56
N ASP A 544 -35.80 -1.96 3.40
CA ASP A 544 -34.85 -1.05 2.78
C ASP A 544 -35.60 -0.28 1.68
N ASP A 545 -36.03 0.94 2.01
CA ASP A 545 -36.78 1.84 1.11
C ASP A 545 -35.92 2.20 -0.12
N LEU A 546 -36.31 1.68 -1.29
CA LEU A 546 -35.63 1.98 -2.54
C LEU A 546 -36.16 3.28 -3.15
N GLU A 547 -35.40 4.36 -2.98
CA GLU A 547 -35.51 5.56 -3.79
C GLU A 547 -35.45 5.20 -5.29
N LYS A 548 -36.42 5.71 -6.05
CA LYS A 548 -36.62 5.39 -7.45
C LYS A 548 -36.25 6.60 -8.29
N SER A 549 -35.03 6.63 -8.81
CA SER A 549 -34.62 7.63 -9.79
C SER A 549 -35.42 7.47 -11.09
N GLU A 550 -35.99 8.56 -11.56
CA GLU A 550 -36.61 8.66 -12.88
C GLU A 550 -35.49 8.93 -13.90
N GLU A 551 -35.39 8.08 -14.93
CA GLU A 551 -34.57 8.37 -16.12
C GLU A 551 -35.45 8.27 -17.36
N GLU A 552 -35.19 9.18 -18.29
CA GLU A 552 -36.11 9.55 -19.37
C GLU A 552 -36.04 8.60 -20.57
N ASN A 553 -37.09 8.66 -21.38
CA ASN A 553 -37.31 7.76 -22.51
C ASN A 553 -36.96 8.45 -23.83
N SER A 554 -35.73 8.28 -24.32
CA SER A 554 -35.36 8.56 -25.71
C SER A 554 -35.33 7.25 -26.51
N GLY A 555 -36.13 7.19 -27.58
CA GLY A 555 -36.23 6.01 -28.42
C GLY A 555 -35.14 5.96 -29.48
N SER A 556 -34.74 4.75 -29.84
CA SER A 556 -34.09 4.44 -31.12
C SER A 556 -34.68 3.12 -31.63
N GLU A 557 -35.20 3.15 -32.84
CA GLU A 557 -35.68 1.98 -33.57
C GLU A 557 -34.47 1.14 -33.99
N GLU A 558 -34.51 -0.18 -33.79
CA GLU A 558 -33.61 -1.12 -34.45
C GLU A 558 -34.45 -2.25 -35.06
N GLU A 559 -34.08 -2.65 -36.27
CA GLU A 559 -34.87 -3.45 -37.19
C GLU A 559 -34.76 -4.96 -36.87
N ASP A 560 -35.89 -5.67 -36.94
CA ASP A 560 -35.90 -7.13 -36.88
C ASP A 560 -35.18 -7.72 -38.10
N ASN A 561 -34.20 -8.60 -37.88
CA ASN A 561 -33.73 -9.57 -38.87
C ASN A 561 -33.69 -10.95 -38.22
N ASP A 562 -34.60 -11.81 -38.66
CA ASP A 562 -34.62 -13.23 -38.31
C ASP A 562 -33.48 -13.96 -39.05
N GLU A 563 -32.63 -14.68 -38.33
CA GLU A 563 -31.85 -15.79 -38.89
C GLU A 563 -32.28 -17.09 -38.20
N GLU A 564 -32.86 -17.99 -38.99
CA GLU A 564 -33.30 -19.30 -38.56
C GLU A 564 -32.09 -20.20 -38.23
N SER A 565 -32.11 -20.88 -37.09
CA SER A 565 -31.13 -21.91 -36.75
C SER A 565 -31.77 -23.30 -36.88
N GLU A 566 -31.52 -23.96 -38.00
CA GLU A 566 -31.82 -25.39 -38.16
C GLU A 566 -31.05 -26.21 -37.10
N CYS A 567 -31.74 -27.14 -36.45
CA CYS A 567 -31.13 -28.11 -35.53
C CYS A 567 -31.20 -29.49 -36.19
N GLU A 568 -30.05 -30.02 -36.61
CA GLU A 568 -29.95 -31.42 -37.02
C GLU A 568 -29.83 -32.33 -35.79
N GLU A 569 -30.67 -33.36 -35.74
CA GLU A 569 -30.62 -34.44 -34.75
C GLU A 569 -29.63 -35.51 -35.23
N GLU A 570 -28.50 -35.70 -34.53
CA GLU A 570 -27.68 -36.91 -34.72
C GLU A 570 -28.15 -38.03 -33.78
N SER A 571 -28.61 -39.12 -34.39
CA SER A 571 -29.01 -40.36 -33.72
C SER A 571 -27.80 -41.21 -33.36
N SER A 572 -27.68 -41.58 -32.08
CA SER A 572 -26.76 -42.61 -31.61
C SER A 572 -27.32 -44.02 -31.83
N ASP A 573 -26.56 -44.91 -32.46
CA ASP A 573 -26.69 -46.37 -32.29
C ASP A 573 -25.29 -46.98 -32.09
N ASP A 574 -25.23 -47.97 -31.20
CA ASP A 574 -24.02 -48.64 -30.70
C ASP A 574 -23.69 -49.92 -31.51
N GLU A 575 -22.64 -50.63 -31.05
CA GLU A 575 -22.09 -51.93 -31.49
C GLU A 575 -20.95 -51.86 -32.53
N VAL A 576 -19.77 -52.52 -32.40
CA VAL A 576 -18.93 -53.18 -31.37
C VAL A 576 -18.07 -54.21 -32.14
N GLU A 577 -16.84 -54.46 -31.67
CA GLU A 577 -15.86 -55.45 -32.19
C GLU A 577 -15.31 -55.24 -33.63
N GLU A 578 -14.10 -55.69 -34.01
CA GLU A 578 -12.78 -55.76 -33.38
C GLU A 578 -11.80 -56.28 -34.48
N ASN A 579 -10.53 -55.90 -34.37
CA ASN A 579 -9.36 -56.65 -34.88
C ASN A 579 -8.94 -56.74 -36.37
N ASN A 580 -7.61 -56.62 -36.51
CA ASN A 580 -6.70 -57.27 -37.46
C ASN A 580 -6.39 -56.66 -38.85
N ALA A 581 -5.35 -55.81 -38.81
CA ALA A 581 -4.02 -56.13 -39.37
C ALA A 581 -3.81 -56.33 -40.89
N SER A 582 -3.13 -55.33 -41.47
CA SER A 582 -1.88 -55.46 -42.24
C SER A 582 -1.87 -55.87 -43.74
N THR A 583 -0.84 -55.35 -44.42
CA THR A 583 -0.24 -55.81 -45.70
C THR A 583 -0.99 -55.58 -47.04
N LYS A 584 -0.56 -54.51 -47.73
CA LYS A 584 -0.30 -54.52 -49.19
C LYS A 584 0.68 -55.68 -49.53
N PRO A 585 0.71 -56.27 -50.75
CA PRO A 585 0.96 -55.52 -51.99
C PRO A 585 0.45 -56.10 -53.33
N ASN A 586 0.90 -55.43 -54.40
CA ASN A 586 1.18 -55.95 -55.76
C ASN A 586 0.08 -55.97 -56.86
N GLN A 587 0.24 -54.98 -57.74
CA GLN A 587 0.62 -55.14 -59.16
C GLN A 587 -0.43 -55.33 -60.28
N ALA A 588 -0.04 -54.70 -61.40
CA ALA A 588 -0.23 -55.07 -62.79
C ALA A 588 -1.52 -54.65 -63.53
N LYS A 589 -1.35 -53.59 -64.33
CA LYS A 589 -1.60 -53.54 -65.78
C LYS A 589 -2.90 -54.17 -66.30
N ILE A 590 -3.69 -53.38 -67.06
CA ILE A 590 -3.73 -53.50 -68.53
C ILE A 590 -4.41 -52.28 -69.19
N LYS A 591 -3.93 -51.94 -70.39
CA LYS A 591 -4.43 -50.86 -71.26
C LYS A 591 -5.79 -51.22 -71.88
N LYS A 592 -6.65 -50.22 -72.17
CA LYS A 592 -7.13 -49.96 -73.54
C LYS A 592 -7.81 -48.58 -73.70
N LYS A 593 -7.55 -47.96 -74.85
CA LYS A 593 -8.16 -46.70 -75.35
C LYS A 593 -9.45 -46.99 -76.14
N LYS A 594 -10.19 -45.90 -76.43
CA LYS A 594 -11.34 -45.73 -77.36
C LYS A 594 -12.68 -46.13 -76.72
N LYS A 595 -13.74 -45.31 -76.81
CA LYS A 595 -13.98 -44.20 -77.75
C LYS A 595 -13.62 -42.82 -77.22
#